data_AF-A0A814VUM9-F1
#
_entry.id   AF-A0A814VUM9-F1
#
_cell.length_a   1.000
_cell.length_b   1.000
_cell.length_c   1.000
_cell.angle_alpha   90.00
_cell.angle_beta   90.00
_cell.angle_gamma   90.00
#
_symmetry.space_group_name_H-M   'P 1'
#
loop_
_entity.id
_entity.type
_entity.pdbx_description
1 polymer ?
#
loop_
_entity_poly.entity_id
_entity_poly.type
_entity_poly.pdbx_seq_one_letter_code
_entity_poly.pdbx_strand_id
1 'polypeptide(L)'
;MIFYATLMKTESSTVTVSDITPVKFNELYSKYKETLSCPCSTTSISYKNFVSNTIKLHPVCSSRFVSQEWIHALYSLNASRYGASDFRTTASSQVG
;
A
#
# COMPACT_ATOMS: atom_id res chain seq x y z
N MET A 1 2.99 67.39 18.21
CA MET A 1 3.10 66.16 19.02
C MET A 1 3.59 65.05 18.11
N ILE A 2 4.77 64.50 18.37
CA ILE A 2 5.36 63.40 17.58
C ILE A 2 4.87 62.10 18.23
N PHE A 3 4.04 61.34 17.53
CA PHE A 3 3.60 60.02 17.98
C PHE A 3 4.71 59.00 17.70
N TYR A 4 5.31 58.46 18.76
CA TYR A 4 6.33 57.42 18.69
C TYR A 4 5.62 56.07 18.55
N ALA A 5 5.56 55.52 17.33
CA ALA A 5 5.05 54.17 17.11
C ALA A 5 6.17 53.16 17.40
N THR A 6 6.14 52.52 18.56
CA THR A 6 7.03 51.40 18.86
C THR A 6 6.61 50.18 18.04
N LEU A 7 7.49 49.70 17.16
CA LEU A 7 7.35 48.41 16.50
C LEU A 7 7.56 47.30 17.54
N MET A 8 6.48 46.66 18.00
CA MET A 8 6.59 45.41 18.75
C MET A 8 7.10 44.31 17.81
N LYS A 9 8.34 43.85 18.01
CA LYS A 9 8.85 42.65 17.38
C LYS A 9 8.32 41.44 18.15
N THR A 10 7.46 40.66 17.51
CA THR A 10 7.09 39.34 18.02
C THR A 10 8.23 38.38 17.73
N GLU A 11 8.82 37.80 18.77
CA GLU A 11 9.84 36.76 18.66
C GLU A 11 9.17 35.40 18.83
N SER A 12 9.30 34.53 17.84
CA SER A 12 8.83 33.15 17.93
C SER A 12 10.00 32.24 18.31
N SER A 13 9.72 31.29 19.20
CA SER A 13 10.68 30.26 19.59
C SER A 13 10.13 28.88 19.23
N THR A 14 10.99 28.03 18.69
CA THR A 14 10.65 26.65 18.35
C THR A 14 11.02 25.75 19.51
N VAL A 15 10.04 24.99 20.02
CA VAL A 15 10.24 24.02 21.10
C VAL A 15 10.11 22.61 20.53
N THR A 16 11.12 21.77 20.76
CA THR A 16 11.12 20.36 20.38
C THR A 16 10.67 19.49 21.56
N VAL A 17 9.72 18.61 21.34
CA VAL A 17 9.20 17.67 22.34
C VAL A 17 9.50 16.25 21.88
N SER A 18 10.34 15.53 22.63
CA SER A 18 10.64 14.11 22.42
C SER A 18 9.61 13.22 23.13
N ASP A 19 9.44 11.99 22.67
CA ASP A 19 8.58 10.96 23.30
C ASP A 19 7.12 11.40 23.54
N ILE A 20 6.50 11.95 22.49
CA ILE A 20 5.13 12.47 22.55
C ILE A 20 4.10 11.35 22.77
N THR A 21 3.25 11.50 23.79
CA THR A 21 2.11 10.60 24.01
C THR A 21 0.89 11.06 23.19
N PRO A 22 -0.05 10.16 22.85
CA PRO A 22 -1.26 10.53 22.10
C PRO A 22 -2.08 11.64 22.79
N VAL A 23 -2.17 11.58 24.13
CA VAL A 23 -2.87 12.59 24.92
C VAL A 23 -2.17 13.94 24.80
N LYS A 24 -0.84 13.97 24.97
CA LYS A 24 -0.07 15.22 24.88
C LYS A 24 -0.09 15.81 23.48
N PHE A 25 -0.06 14.96 22.46
CA PHE A 25 -0.23 15.39 21.08
C PHE A 25 -1.58 16.08 20.87
N ASN A 26 -2.68 15.48 21.32
CA ASN A 26 -4.01 16.08 21.16
C ASN A 26 -4.12 17.43 21.87
N GLU A 27 -3.54 17.57 23.06
CA GLU A 27 -3.47 18.87 23.76
C GLU A 27 -2.72 19.92 22.93
N LEU A 28 -1.52 19.58 22.44
CA LEU A 28 -0.69 20.50 21.66
C LEU A 28 -1.34 20.85 20.31
N TYR A 29 -1.96 19.87 19.66
CA TYR A 29 -2.68 20.06 18.42
C TYR A 29 -3.89 20.99 18.60
N SER A 30 -4.59 20.90 19.73
CA SER A 30 -5.72 21.80 20.03
C SER A 30 -5.29 23.26 20.17
N LYS A 31 -4.05 23.51 20.66
CA LYS A 31 -3.56 24.84 21.01
C LYS A 31 -2.67 25.49 19.94
N TYR A 32 -1.94 24.67 19.18
CA TYR A 32 -0.90 25.12 18.25
C TYR A 32 -1.10 24.52 16.85
N LYS A 33 -2.34 24.20 16.46
CA LYS A 33 -2.66 23.50 15.20
C LYS A 33 -1.94 24.06 13.97
N GLU A 34 -1.83 25.39 13.87
CA GLU A 34 -1.25 26.08 12.70
C GLU A 34 0.28 26.06 12.67
N THR A 35 0.92 25.85 13.82
CA THR A 35 2.39 25.93 13.97
C THR A 35 3.03 24.61 14.43
N LEU A 36 2.22 23.62 14.80
CA LEU A 36 2.68 22.30 15.21
C LEU A 36 3.15 21.49 14.00
N SER A 37 4.39 21.04 14.04
CA SER A 37 4.99 20.17 13.01
C SER A 37 5.47 18.87 13.62
N CYS A 38 5.07 17.74 13.02
CA CYS A 38 5.53 16.40 13.39
C CYS A 38 6.37 15.83 12.25
N PRO A 39 7.71 15.99 12.28
CA PRO A 39 8.56 15.35 11.31
C PRO A 39 8.51 13.83 11.50
N CYS A 40 8.28 13.08 10.43
CA CYS A 40 8.39 11.63 10.46
C CYS A 40 9.85 11.24 10.73
N SER A 41 10.08 10.38 11.73
CA SER A 41 11.43 9.83 12.00
C SER A 41 11.91 8.91 10.87
N THR A 42 10.99 8.37 10.07
CA THR A 42 11.30 7.49 8.94
C THR A 42 10.33 7.77 7.80
N THR A 43 10.86 8.20 6.65
CA THR A 43 10.07 8.53 5.46
C THR A 43 9.84 7.34 4.53
N SER A 44 10.67 6.29 4.65
CA SER A 44 10.51 5.05 3.91
C SER A 44 10.85 3.85 4.77
N ILE A 45 9.98 2.84 4.75
CA ILE A 45 10.18 1.58 5.45
C ILE A 45 10.29 0.51 4.37
N SER A 46 11.33 -0.33 4.44
CA SER A 46 11.54 -1.40 3.48
C SER A 46 10.35 -2.37 3.50
N TYR A 47 9.85 -2.77 2.32
CA TYR A 47 8.71 -3.70 2.19
C TYR A 47 8.88 -4.99 3.01
N LYS A 48 10.12 -5.50 3.09
CA LYS A 48 10.49 -6.68 3.89
C LYS A 48 10.14 -6.55 5.38
N ASN A 49 10.08 -5.32 5.90
CA ASN A 49 9.79 -5.06 7.31
C ASN A 49 8.29 -5.10 7.59
N PHE A 50 7.44 -4.84 6.59
CA PHE A 50 5.98 -4.90 6.72
C PHE A 50 5.43 -6.28 6.38
N VAL A 51 6.04 -6.95 5.41
CA VAL A 51 5.53 -8.19 4.85
C VAL A 51 6.63 -9.24 4.88
N SER A 52 6.55 -10.15 5.86
CA SER A 52 7.36 -11.37 5.90
C SER A 52 6.61 -12.48 5.17
N ASN A 53 6.86 -12.60 3.86
CA ASN A 53 6.29 -13.68 3.04
C ASN A 53 7.37 -14.71 2.72
N THR A 54 7.19 -15.93 3.20
CA THR A 54 7.97 -17.08 2.73
C THR A 54 7.32 -17.59 1.46
N ILE A 55 7.89 -17.27 0.29
CA ILE A 55 7.36 -17.73 -1.00
C ILE A 55 7.59 -19.24 -1.09
N LYS A 56 6.53 -20.04 -0.91
CA LYS A 56 6.51 -21.46 -1.22
C LYS A 56 6.01 -21.62 -2.65
N LEU A 57 6.93 -21.80 -3.60
CA LEU A 57 6.59 -22.18 -4.97
C LEU A 57 6.13 -23.63 -4.97
N HIS A 58 4.83 -23.86 -5.21
CA HIS A 58 4.35 -25.20 -5.48
C HIS A 58 4.74 -25.58 -6.91
N PRO A 59 5.40 -26.72 -7.14
CA PRO A 59 5.82 -27.10 -8.48
C PRO A 59 4.60 -27.17 -9.40
N VAL A 60 4.73 -26.60 -10.61
CA VAL A 60 3.69 -26.64 -11.65
C VAL A 60 3.30 -28.08 -11.97
N CYS A 61 4.24 -29.02 -11.80
CA CYS A 61 4.07 -30.46 -12.06
C CYS A 61 3.03 -31.15 -11.16
N SER A 62 2.61 -30.54 -10.05
CA SER A 62 1.50 -31.04 -9.22
C SER A 62 0.24 -30.18 -9.33
N SER A 63 0.23 -29.21 -10.24
CA SER A 63 -0.98 -28.47 -10.58
C SER A 63 -1.95 -29.37 -11.32
N ARG A 64 -3.24 -29.24 -11.02
CA ARG A 64 -4.29 -29.87 -11.84
C ARG A 64 -4.22 -29.43 -13.31
N PHE A 65 -3.68 -28.23 -13.58
CA PHE A 65 -3.59 -27.73 -14.95
C PHE A 65 -2.57 -28.44 -15.83
N VAL A 66 -1.65 -29.23 -15.26
CA VAL A 66 -0.76 -30.11 -16.04
C VAL A 66 -1.26 -31.56 -16.12
N SER A 67 -2.39 -31.86 -15.47
CA SER A 67 -2.99 -33.20 -15.53
C SER A 67 -3.51 -33.49 -16.93
N GLN A 68 -3.37 -34.73 -17.39
CA GLN A 68 -3.86 -35.15 -18.71
C GLN A 68 -5.38 -34.99 -18.80
N GLU A 69 -6.08 -35.20 -17.68
CA GLU A 69 -7.51 -35.00 -17.56
C GLU A 69 -7.90 -33.54 -17.84
N TRP A 70 -7.15 -32.57 -17.31
CA TRP A 70 -7.39 -31.17 -17.59
C TRP A 70 -7.06 -30.81 -19.04
N ILE A 71 -5.93 -31.30 -19.56
CA ILE A 71 -5.52 -31.04 -20.94
C ILE A 71 -6.55 -31.58 -21.93
N HIS A 72 -7.04 -32.81 -21.74
CA HIS A 72 -8.12 -33.38 -22.56
C HIS A 72 -9.42 -32.59 -22.49
N ALA A 73 -9.76 -32.02 -21.32
CA ALA A 73 -10.96 -31.20 -21.19
C ALA A 73 -10.96 -29.96 -22.10
N LEU A 74 -9.78 -29.42 -22.45
CA LEU A 74 -9.63 -28.27 -23.36
C LEU A 74 -9.96 -28.61 -24.81
N TYR A 75 -9.95 -29.89 -25.18
CA TYR A 75 -10.35 -30.36 -26.51
C TYR A 75 -11.83 -30.76 -26.59
N SER A 76 -12.57 -30.67 -25.48
CA SER A 76 -14.00 -30.93 -25.47
C SER A 76 -14.76 -29.81 -26.17
N LEU A 77 -15.73 -30.18 -27.02
CA LEU A 77 -16.61 -29.23 -27.72
C LEU A 77 -17.41 -28.33 -26.75
N ASN A 78 -17.58 -28.75 -25.50
CA ASN A 78 -18.25 -27.99 -24.44
C ASN A 78 -17.32 -27.75 -23.23
N ALA A 79 -16.05 -27.44 -23.49
CA ALA A 79 -15.07 -27.16 -22.44
C ALA A 79 -15.49 -26.00 -21.50
N SER A 80 -16.34 -25.09 -21.98
CA SER A 80 -17.01 -24.08 -21.18
C SER A 80 -18.46 -23.84 -21.62
N ARG A 81 -19.24 -23.29 -20.69
CA ARG A 81 -20.58 -22.72 -20.96
C ARG A 81 -20.51 -21.26 -21.40
N TYR A 82 -19.33 -20.64 -21.26
CA TYR A 82 -19.05 -19.29 -21.67
C TYR A 82 -18.38 -19.36 -23.06
N GLY A 83 -18.78 -18.47 -23.97
CA GLY A 83 -18.35 -18.48 -25.38
C GLY A 83 -16.85 -18.18 -25.58
N ALA A 84 -16.51 -17.44 -26.64
CA ALA A 84 -15.12 -17.19 -27.01
C ALA A 84 -14.30 -16.37 -25.99
N SER A 85 -14.94 -15.74 -24.99
CA SER A 85 -14.26 -15.03 -23.90
C SER A 85 -13.66 -15.96 -22.85
N ASP A 86 -14.09 -17.23 -22.79
CA ASP A 86 -13.48 -18.23 -21.94
C ASP A 86 -12.32 -18.88 -22.68
N PHE A 87 -11.12 -18.79 -22.09
CA PHE A 87 -9.93 -19.36 -22.68
C PHE A 87 -10.07 -20.86 -22.96
N ARG A 88 -10.87 -21.60 -22.18
CA ARG A 88 -11.09 -23.04 -22.39
C ARG A 88 -11.78 -23.33 -23.73
N THR A 89 -12.54 -22.38 -24.25
CA THR A 89 -13.22 -22.49 -25.55
C THR A 89 -12.25 -22.31 -26.73
N THR A 90 -11.14 -21.60 -26.53
CA THR A 90 -10.14 -21.31 -27.59
C THR A 90 -8.79 -22.00 -27.36
N ALA A 91 -8.57 -22.60 -26.20
CA ALA A 91 -7.28 -23.17 -25.79
C ALA A 91 -6.74 -24.22 -26.77
N SER A 92 -7.60 -25.09 -27.30
CA SER A 92 -7.20 -26.12 -28.28
C SER A 92 -6.70 -25.55 -29.61
N SER A 93 -7.03 -24.30 -29.94
CA SER A 93 -6.57 -23.61 -31.15
C SER A 93 -5.26 -22.83 -30.97
N GLN A 94 -4.75 -22.73 -29.73
CA GLN A 94 -3.56 -21.95 -29.39
C GLN A 94 -2.28 -22.79 -29.35
N VAL A 95 -2.41 -24.11 -29.46
CA VAL A 95 -1.29 -25.06 -29.56
C VAL A 95 -1.09 -25.39 -31.04
N GLY A 96 -0.15 -24.68 -31.67
CA GLY A 96 0.40 -24.96 -33.00
C GLY A 96 1.79 -25.54 -32.90
#